data_AF-A0A9X1QKM8-F1
#
_entry.id   AF-A0A9X1QKM8-F1
#
_cell.length_a   1.000
_cell.length_b   1.000
_cell.length_c   1.000
_cell.angle_alpha   90.00
_cell.angle_beta   90.00
_cell.angle_gamma   90.00
#
_symmetry.space_group_name_H-M   'P 1'
#
loop_
_entity.id
_entity.type
_entity.pdbx_description
1 polymer ?
#
loop_
_entity_poly.entity_id
_entity_poly.type
_entity_poly.pdbx_seq_one_letter_code
_entity_poly.pdbx_strand_id
1 'polypeptide(L)'
;MTSEKTELAIARADRVMRSLNERDGAVRDAARRERQRLNAGLGRTLARVGIAVGTISLATIVIGLIIPIGMFGFLAAVGLAIGVAALLLVSGGKDIAAPNVTSDLHNGEMVQRFDSYLFRTRRALPAPAQAEIDLLSAQLPPLRQTLERIADLDPNAQDARRLMSVHLPNLIDRYLHVPSAYREQRDGEGVSVDERLVEALVAGRQALTEISEKLARADMAAFETQGRFIQSRYQEKTLD
;
A
#
# COMPACT_ATOMS: atom_id res chain seq x y z
N MET A 1 -10.54 5.42 -50.31
CA MET A 1 -11.31 5.71 -49.07
C MET A 1 -11.35 4.55 -48.07
N THR A 2 -11.03 3.31 -48.43
CA THR A 2 -11.03 2.16 -47.49
C THR A 2 -9.71 1.99 -46.73
N SER A 3 -8.55 2.22 -47.38
CA SER A 3 -7.20 2.08 -46.76
C SER A 3 -6.98 3.03 -45.57
N GLU A 4 -7.44 4.27 -45.70
CA GLU A 4 -7.26 5.32 -44.68
C GLU A 4 -8.06 5.02 -43.40
N LYS A 5 -9.25 4.43 -43.54
CA LYS A 5 -10.06 3.99 -42.40
C LYS A 5 -9.46 2.78 -41.69
N THR A 6 -8.86 1.86 -42.43
CA THR A 6 -8.14 0.72 -41.85
C THR A 6 -6.85 1.15 -41.15
N GLU A 7 -6.09 2.09 -41.72
CA GLU A 7 -4.90 2.65 -41.08
C GLU A 7 -5.24 3.41 -39.79
N LEU A 8 -6.32 4.19 -39.79
CA LEU A 8 -6.83 4.85 -38.59
C LEU A 8 -7.33 3.87 -37.52
N ALA A 9 -7.96 2.76 -37.93
CA ALA A 9 -8.42 1.72 -37.02
C ALA A 9 -7.24 0.97 -36.38
N ILE A 10 -6.22 0.66 -37.18
CA ILE A 10 -4.98 0.00 -36.71
C ILE A 10 -4.21 0.94 -35.77
N ALA A 11 -4.05 2.22 -36.12
CA ALA A 11 -3.38 3.20 -35.27
C ALA A 11 -4.11 3.43 -33.93
N ARG A 12 -5.45 3.34 -33.92
CA ARG A 12 -6.26 3.42 -32.70
C ARG A 12 -6.09 2.16 -31.84
N ALA A 13 -6.10 0.99 -32.46
CA ALA A 13 -5.91 -0.29 -31.77
C ALA A 13 -4.52 -0.39 -31.12
N ASP A 14 -3.46 0.00 -31.83
CA ASP A 14 -2.09 0.02 -31.31
C ASP A 14 -1.92 0.93 -30.10
N ARG A 15 -2.62 2.08 -30.11
CA ARG A 15 -2.57 3.04 -29.00
C ARG A 15 -3.26 2.50 -27.75
N VAL A 16 -4.39 1.83 -27.92
CA VAL A 16 -5.10 1.16 -26.82
C VAL A 16 -4.28 -0.02 -26.28
N MET A 17 -3.71 -0.84 -27.16
CA MET A 17 -2.89 -1.98 -26.76
C MET A 17 -1.61 -1.56 -26.02
N ARG A 18 -0.93 -0.48 -26.42
CA ARG A 18 0.20 0.06 -25.64
C ARG A 18 -0.21 0.52 -24.25
N SER A 19 -1.32 1.25 -24.13
CA SER A 19 -1.79 1.74 -22.83
C SER A 19 -2.18 0.60 -21.86
N LEU A 20 -2.69 -0.51 -22.39
CA LEU A 20 -2.99 -1.72 -21.61
C LEU A 20 -1.71 -2.47 -21.22
N ASN A 21 -0.76 -2.59 -22.15
CA ASN A 21 0.50 -3.30 -21.89
C ASN A 21 1.42 -2.55 -20.90
N GLU A 22 1.39 -1.22 -20.89
CA GLU A 22 2.08 -0.39 -19.89
C GLU A 22 1.48 -0.54 -18.50
N ARG A 23 0.14 -0.58 -18.38
CA ARG A 23 -0.56 -0.86 -17.11
C ARG A 23 -0.31 -2.28 -16.60
N ASP A 24 -0.36 -3.28 -17.49
CA ASP A 24 -0.10 -4.68 -17.14
C ASP A 24 1.38 -4.94 -16.78
N GLY A 25 2.31 -4.23 -17.41
CA GLY A 25 3.75 -4.32 -17.12
C GLY A 25 4.09 -3.86 -15.71
N ALA A 26 3.59 -2.71 -15.28
CA ALA A 26 3.81 -2.17 -13.93
C ALA A 26 3.24 -3.10 -12.84
N VAL A 27 2.06 -3.69 -13.08
CA VAL A 27 1.41 -4.65 -12.18
C VAL A 27 2.21 -5.97 -12.09
N ARG A 28 2.76 -6.46 -13.20
CA ARG A 28 3.58 -7.68 -13.25
C ARG A 28 4.92 -7.52 -12.56
N ASP A 29 5.57 -6.37 -12.68
CA ASP A 29 6.84 -6.08 -12.03
C ASP A 29 6.69 -5.86 -10.52
N ALA A 30 5.60 -5.22 -10.08
CA ALA A 30 5.22 -5.15 -8.68
C ALA A 30 4.95 -6.56 -8.09
N ALA A 31 4.21 -7.40 -8.81
CA ALA A 31 3.91 -8.77 -8.39
C ALA A 31 5.16 -9.68 -8.31
N ARG A 32 6.16 -9.49 -9.18
CA ARG A 32 7.43 -10.25 -9.14
C ARG A 32 8.27 -9.87 -7.91
N ARG A 33 8.38 -8.58 -7.60
CA ARG A 33 9.11 -8.07 -6.42
C ARG A 33 8.46 -8.53 -5.11
N GLU A 34 7.14 -8.61 -5.08
CA GLU A 34 6.38 -9.10 -3.92
C GLU A 34 6.55 -10.61 -3.71
N ARG A 35 6.47 -11.42 -4.78
CA ARG A 35 6.63 -12.89 -4.69
C ARG A 35 7.97 -13.31 -4.10
N GLN A 36 9.05 -12.62 -4.44
CA GLN A 36 10.38 -12.89 -3.85
C GLN A 36 10.43 -12.57 -2.35
N ARG A 37 9.66 -11.59 -1.88
CA ARG A 37 9.64 -11.15 -0.47
C ARG A 37 8.69 -11.99 0.41
N LEU A 38 7.55 -12.39 -0.14
CA LEU A 38 6.58 -13.26 0.55
C LEU A 38 7.16 -14.64 0.85
N ASN A 39 8.02 -15.17 -0.03
CA ASN A 39 8.68 -16.47 0.18
C ASN A 39 9.62 -16.46 1.41
N ALA A 40 10.21 -15.31 1.76
CA ALA A 40 11.04 -15.18 2.96
C ALA A 40 10.22 -15.14 4.26
N GLY A 41 9.00 -14.58 4.23
CA GLY A 41 8.10 -14.48 5.39
C GLY A 41 7.27 -15.74 5.65
N LEU A 42 6.89 -16.45 4.58
CA LEU A 42 6.05 -17.66 4.65
C LEU A 42 6.71 -18.77 5.49
N GLY A 43 8.02 -18.97 5.38
CA GLY A 43 8.73 -20.01 6.14
C GLY A 43 8.65 -19.80 7.67
N ARG A 44 8.68 -18.55 8.13
CA ARG A 44 8.63 -18.22 9.57
C ARG A 44 7.23 -18.37 10.16
N THR A 45 6.20 -18.07 9.35
CA THR A 45 4.80 -18.26 9.73
C THR A 45 4.42 -19.74 9.71
N LEU A 46 4.86 -20.51 8.70
CA LEU A 46 4.70 -21.97 8.67
C LEU A 46 5.39 -22.65 9.85
N ALA A 47 6.59 -22.18 10.24
CA ALA A 47 7.27 -22.69 11.43
C ALA A 47 6.49 -22.41 12.73
N ARG A 48 5.93 -21.20 12.90
CA ARG A 48 5.13 -20.86 14.09
C ARG A 48 3.80 -21.63 14.17
N VAL A 49 3.11 -21.78 13.04
CA VAL A 49 1.89 -22.58 12.95
C VAL A 49 2.21 -24.06 13.21
N GLY A 50 3.30 -24.57 12.65
CA GLY A 50 3.78 -25.94 12.93
C GLY A 50 4.10 -26.18 14.41
N ILE A 51 4.74 -25.20 15.07
CA ILE A 51 5.02 -25.27 16.51
C ILE A 51 3.72 -25.27 17.33
N ALA A 52 2.77 -24.39 17.02
CA ALA A 52 1.49 -24.31 17.73
C ALA A 52 0.62 -25.57 17.57
N VAL A 53 0.54 -26.11 16.35
CA VAL A 53 -0.18 -27.37 16.10
C VAL A 53 0.54 -28.55 16.78
N GLY A 54 1.87 -28.55 16.78
CA GLY A 54 2.68 -29.56 17.45
C GLY A 54 2.48 -29.58 18.97
N THR A 55 2.47 -28.41 19.64
CA THR A 55 2.24 -28.34 21.09
C THR A 55 0.82 -28.74 21.48
N ILE A 56 -0.20 -28.32 20.73
CA ILE A 56 -1.60 -28.71 20.98
C ILE A 56 -1.78 -30.23 20.82
N SER A 57 -1.19 -30.82 19.77
CA SER A 57 -1.23 -32.26 19.53
C SER A 57 -0.56 -33.03 20.66
N LEU A 58 0.62 -32.58 21.13
CA LEU A 58 1.35 -33.23 22.22
C LEU A 58 0.59 -33.16 23.55
N ALA A 59 0.01 -32.00 23.88
CA ALA A 59 -0.80 -31.84 25.09
C ALA A 59 -2.04 -32.75 25.07
N THR A 60 -2.65 -32.93 23.91
CA THR A 60 -3.82 -33.79 23.73
C THR A 60 -3.46 -35.27 23.93
N ILE A 61 -2.28 -35.71 23.44
CA ILE A 61 -1.78 -37.08 23.65
C ILE A 61 -1.54 -37.35 25.15
N VAL A 62 -0.93 -36.40 25.86
CA VAL A 62 -0.64 -36.54 27.30
C VAL A 62 -1.92 -36.63 28.13
N ILE A 63 -2.92 -35.81 27.82
CA ILE A 63 -4.22 -35.81 28.53
C ILE A 63 -5.02 -37.07 28.21
N GLY A 64 -5.00 -37.54 26.95
CA GLY A 64 -5.66 -38.78 26.52
C GLY A 64 -5.06 -40.05 27.13
N LEU A 65 -3.85 -39.97 27.71
CA LEU A 65 -3.23 -41.07 28.44
C LEU A 65 -3.79 -41.24 29.87
N ILE A 66 -4.36 -40.17 30.45
CA ILE A 66 -4.82 -40.11 31.84
C ILE A 66 -6.35 -40.29 31.93
N ILE A 67 -7.09 -39.83 30.92
CA ILE A 67 -8.55 -39.95 30.85
C ILE A 67 -8.89 -40.81 29.62
N PRO A 68 -9.56 -41.97 29.77
CA PRO A 68 -9.88 -42.82 28.63
C PRO A 68 -11.07 -42.24 27.85
N ILE A 69 -10.81 -41.23 27.03
CA ILE A 69 -11.83 -40.58 26.17
C ILE A 69 -12.18 -41.47 24.95
N GLY A 70 -11.49 -42.61 24.78
CA GLY A 70 -11.63 -43.48 23.63
C GLY A 70 -11.14 -42.84 22.33
N MET A 71 -10.87 -43.67 21.32
CA MET A 71 -10.35 -43.22 20.01
C MET A 71 -11.30 -42.21 19.32
N PHE A 72 -12.61 -42.35 19.54
CA PHE A 72 -13.63 -41.46 18.96
C PHE A 72 -13.67 -40.07 19.60
N GLY A 73 -13.41 -39.94 20.91
CA GLY A 73 -13.35 -38.65 21.59
C GLY A 73 -12.13 -37.83 21.16
N PHE A 74 -10.99 -38.49 20.97
CA PHE A 74 -9.78 -37.86 20.41
C PHE A 74 -10.01 -37.36 18.97
N LEU A 75 -10.60 -38.20 18.10
CA LEU A 75 -10.85 -37.85 16.71
C LEU A 75 -11.85 -36.68 16.57
N ALA A 76 -12.86 -36.63 17.44
CA ALA A 76 -13.82 -35.52 17.49
C ALA A 76 -13.18 -34.20 17.94
N ALA A 77 -12.31 -34.23 18.95
CA ALA A 77 -11.59 -33.04 19.42
C ALA A 77 -10.63 -32.48 18.35
N VAL A 78 -9.90 -33.35 17.67
CA VAL A 78 -9.01 -32.97 16.55
C VAL A 78 -9.81 -32.44 15.37
N GLY A 79 -10.92 -33.09 15.00
CA GLY A 79 -11.82 -32.62 13.95
C GLY A 79 -12.43 -31.25 14.26
N LEU A 80 -12.83 -30.99 15.50
CA LEU A 80 -13.34 -29.70 15.94
C LEU A 80 -12.24 -28.62 15.93
N ALA A 81 -11.03 -28.94 16.38
CA ALA A 81 -9.91 -28.01 16.35
C ALA A 81 -9.52 -27.62 14.90
N ILE A 82 -9.50 -28.59 13.99
CA ILE A 82 -9.27 -28.33 12.55
C ILE A 82 -10.43 -27.52 11.96
N GLY A 83 -11.68 -27.84 12.32
CA GLY A 83 -12.87 -27.11 11.88
C GLY A 83 -12.87 -25.65 12.34
N VAL A 84 -12.54 -25.40 13.61
CA VAL A 84 -12.41 -24.04 14.17
C VAL A 84 -11.22 -23.31 13.53
N ALA A 85 -10.08 -23.96 13.34
CA ALA A 85 -8.94 -23.36 12.64
C ALA A 85 -9.25 -23.02 11.18
N ALA A 86 -9.98 -23.88 10.47
CA ALA A 86 -10.45 -23.63 9.11
C ALA A 86 -11.48 -22.49 9.07
N LEU A 87 -12.41 -22.45 10.03
CA LEU A 87 -13.38 -21.37 10.17
C LEU A 87 -12.67 -20.03 10.41
N LEU A 88 -11.67 -19.99 11.30
CA LEU A 88 -10.85 -18.80 11.58
C LEU A 88 -9.99 -18.36 10.39
N LEU A 89 -9.54 -19.29 9.55
CA LEU A 89 -8.84 -18.97 8.30
C LEU A 89 -9.76 -18.39 7.23
N VAL A 90 -11.04 -18.76 7.23
CA VAL A 90 -12.06 -18.25 6.29
C VAL A 90 -12.72 -16.96 6.81
N SER A 91 -12.87 -16.81 8.12
CA SER A 91 -13.46 -15.63 8.77
C SER A 91 -12.43 -14.55 9.12
N GLY A 92 -11.15 -14.90 9.18
CA GLY A 92 -10.05 -14.01 9.48
C GLY A 92 -9.68 -13.14 8.27
N GLY A 93 -10.36 -12.00 8.15
CA GLY A 93 -9.80 -10.85 7.46
C GLY A 93 -8.39 -10.64 7.99
N LYS A 94 -7.40 -10.95 7.15
CA LYS A 94 -5.99 -10.83 7.51
C LYS A 94 -5.77 -9.35 7.81
N ASP A 95 -5.64 -8.98 9.09
CA ASP A 95 -5.49 -7.58 9.50
C ASP A 95 -4.43 -6.92 8.62
N ILE A 96 -4.87 -6.06 7.70
CA ILE A 96 -3.97 -5.28 6.88
C ILE A 96 -3.50 -4.15 7.80
N ALA A 97 -2.56 -4.50 8.68
CA ALA A 97 -2.05 -3.58 9.67
C ALA A 97 -1.53 -2.33 8.94
N ALA A 98 -2.02 -1.17 9.38
CA ALA A 98 -1.49 0.13 9.00
C ALA A 98 0.05 0.10 9.08
N PRO A 99 0.75 0.84 8.21
CA PRO A 99 2.20 0.91 8.32
C PRO A 99 2.53 1.42 9.72
N ASN A 100 3.15 0.57 10.55
CA ASN A 100 3.67 1.01 11.84
C ASN A 100 4.82 1.98 11.55
N VAL A 101 4.51 3.27 11.59
CA VAL A 101 5.46 4.36 11.40
C VAL A 101 5.75 4.93 12.79
N THR A 102 6.92 4.59 13.33
CA THR A 102 7.48 5.28 14.48
C THR A 102 8.02 6.65 14.06
N SER A 103 8.06 7.62 14.97
CA SER A 103 8.55 8.99 14.71
C SER A 103 9.95 9.03 14.11
N ASP A 104 10.78 8.04 14.43
CA ASP A 104 12.22 8.02 14.14
C ASP A 104 12.57 7.40 12.78
N LEU A 105 11.57 7.03 11.98
CA LEU A 105 11.83 6.44 10.68
C LEU A 105 12.52 7.46 9.75
N HIS A 106 13.28 7.01 8.75
CA HIS A 106 13.75 7.95 7.73
C HIS A 106 12.64 8.24 6.71
N ASN A 107 12.60 9.47 6.17
CA ASN A 107 11.63 9.91 5.16
C ASN A 107 11.44 8.91 4.02
N GLY A 108 12.54 8.41 3.43
CA GLY A 108 12.48 7.46 2.33
C GLY A 108 11.90 6.10 2.71
N GLU A 109 12.23 5.60 3.90
CA GLU A 109 11.72 4.31 4.40
C GLU A 109 10.20 4.39 4.67
N MET A 110 9.71 5.53 5.14
CA MET A 110 8.29 5.75 5.40
C MET A 110 7.47 5.65 4.11
N VAL A 111 7.94 6.27 3.02
CA VAL A 111 7.29 6.15 1.70
C VAL A 111 7.25 4.70 1.23
N GLN A 112 8.34 3.94 1.40
CA GLN A 112 8.38 2.52 1.02
C GLN A 112 7.39 1.66 1.82
N ARG A 113 7.27 1.91 3.14
CA ARG A 113 6.30 1.22 4.00
C ARG A 113 4.87 1.55 3.61
N PHE A 114 4.61 2.82 3.27
CA PHE A 114 3.31 3.25 2.78
C PHE A 114 2.94 2.59 1.45
N ASP A 115 3.84 2.57 0.46
CA ASP A 115 3.61 1.89 -0.82
C ASP A 115 3.31 0.40 -0.62
N SER A 116 4.07 -0.26 0.26
CA SER A 116 3.85 -1.67 0.61
C SER A 116 2.50 -1.89 1.32
N TYR A 117 2.01 -0.91 2.08
CA TYR A 117 0.68 -0.95 2.67
C TYR A 117 -0.40 -0.81 1.59
N LEU A 118 -0.30 0.19 0.72
CA LEU A 118 -1.24 0.40 -0.38
C LEU A 118 -1.40 -0.83 -1.27
N PHE A 119 -0.29 -1.45 -1.66
CA PHE A 119 -0.29 -2.67 -2.46
C PHE A 119 -1.09 -3.81 -1.80
N ARG A 120 -0.90 -4.02 -0.50
CA ARG A 120 -1.60 -5.07 0.26
C ARG A 120 -3.09 -4.76 0.40
N THR A 121 -3.44 -3.49 0.61
CA THR A 121 -4.83 -3.09 0.81
C THR A 121 -5.64 -3.04 -0.48
N ARG A 122 -4.98 -2.80 -1.62
CA ARG A 122 -5.63 -2.65 -2.94
C ARG A 122 -6.74 -3.69 -3.18
N ARG A 123 -6.48 -4.97 -2.93
CA ARG A 123 -7.44 -6.05 -3.23
C ARG A 123 -8.71 -6.05 -2.37
N ALA A 124 -8.70 -5.35 -1.25
CA ALA A 124 -9.84 -5.25 -0.34
C ALA A 124 -10.76 -4.06 -0.68
N LEU A 125 -10.38 -3.24 -1.67
CA LEU A 125 -11.08 -2.02 -2.08
C LEU A 125 -11.92 -2.25 -3.36
N PRO A 126 -12.95 -1.43 -3.61
CA PRO A 126 -13.78 -1.52 -4.80
C PRO A 126 -12.98 -1.10 -6.05
N ALA A 127 -13.39 -1.57 -7.23
CA ALA A 127 -12.61 -1.38 -8.45
C ALA A 127 -12.23 0.09 -8.76
N PRO A 128 -13.10 1.10 -8.56
CA PRO A 128 -12.73 2.50 -8.75
C PRO A 128 -11.64 2.96 -7.76
N ALA A 129 -11.72 2.56 -6.49
CA ALA A 129 -10.70 2.90 -5.50
C ALA A 129 -9.36 2.19 -5.77
N GLN A 130 -9.38 0.98 -6.33
CA GLN A 130 -8.15 0.30 -6.78
C GLN A 130 -7.40 1.12 -7.83
N ALA A 131 -8.11 1.75 -8.77
CA ALA A 131 -7.50 2.60 -9.77
C ALA A 131 -6.83 3.84 -9.13
N GLU A 132 -7.46 4.44 -8.11
CA GLU A 132 -6.86 5.56 -7.38
C GLU A 132 -5.63 5.14 -6.56
N ILE A 133 -5.65 3.95 -5.94
CA ILE A 133 -4.46 3.39 -5.29
C ILE A 133 -3.31 3.18 -6.28
N ASP A 134 -3.59 2.69 -7.48
CA ASP A 134 -2.56 2.49 -8.51
C ASP A 134 -1.93 3.83 -8.95
N LEU A 135 -2.75 4.86 -9.13
CA LEU A 135 -2.29 6.21 -9.47
C LEU A 135 -1.48 6.84 -8.33
N LEU A 136 -1.91 6.63 -7.09
CA LEU A 136 -1.19 7.07 -5.90
C LEU A 136 0.18 6.37 -5.79
N SER A 137 0.22 5.04 -5.89
CA SER A 137 1.48 4.27 -5.87
C SER A 137 2.44 4.68 -6.99
N ALA A 138 1.94 5.02 -8.18
CA ALA A 138 2.79 5.49 -9.28
C ALA A 138 3.50 6.83 -8.98
N GLN A 139 2.97 7.65 -8.08
CA GLN A 139 3.55 8.94 -7.68
C GLN A 139 4.55 8.83 -6.53
N LEU A 140 4.58 7.70 -5.80
CA LEU A 140 5.45 7.54 -4.63
C LEU A 140 6.95 7.45 -4.95
N PRO A 141 7.42 6.81 -6.04
CA PRO A 141 8.86 6.76 -6.34
C PRO A 141 9.55 8.13 -6.50
N PRO A 142 9.01 9.09 -7.30
CA PRO A 142 9.62 10.42 -7.37
C PRO A 142 9.49 11.18 -6.05
N LEU A 143 8.36 11.07 -5.35
CA LEU A 143 8.17 11.68 -4.02
C LEU A 143 9.22 11.18 -3.01
N ARG A 144 9.50 9.87 -3.02
CA ARG A 144 10.54 9.26 -2.16
C ARG A 144 11.91 9.88 -2.42
N GLN A 145 12.30 10.01 -3.69
CA GLN A 145 13.59 10.58 -4.06
C GLN A 145 13.74 12.02 -3.58
N THR A 146 12.67 12.81 -3.63
CA THR A 146 12.64 14.17 -3.08
C THR A 146 12.77 14.13 -1.56
N LEU A 147 11.90 13.38 -0.87
CA LEU A 147 11.85 13.32 0.59
C LEU A 147 13.13 12.76 1.24
N GLU A 148 13.87 11.86 0.58
CA GLU A 148 15.17 11.35 1.05
C GLU A 148 16.25 12.43 1.19
N ARG A 149 16.11 13.54 0.46
CA ARG A 149 17.08 14.65 0.47
C ARG A 149 16.68 15.76 1.43
N ILE A 150 15.43 15.77 1.86
CA ILE A 150 14.84 16.81 2.71
C ILE A 150 15.02 16.40 4.18
N ALA A 151 15.37 17.38 5.02
CA ALA A 151 15.49 17.16 6.45
C ALA A 151 14.16 16.68 7.06
N ASP A 152 14.22 15.74 7.99
CA ASP A 152 13.01 15.17 8.59
C ASP A 152 12.15 16.24 9.29
N LEU A 153 12.73 17.34 9.77
CA LEU A 153 12.02 18.44 10.44
C LEU A 153 11.37 19.46 9.49
N ASP A 154 11.52 19.31 8.17
CA ASP A 154 10.88 20.19 7.20
C ASP A 154 9.34 20.12 7.33
N PRO A 155 8.62 21.26 7.37
CA PRO A 155 7.17 21.26 7.54
C PRO A 155 6.40 20.49 6.45
N ASN A 156 6.82 20.58 5.19
CA ASN A 156 6.17 19.89 4.08
C ASN A 156 6.49 18.39 4.13
N ALA A 157 7.72 18.01 4.51
CA ALA A 157 8.05 16.61 4.73
C ALA A 157 7.22 16.01 5.87
N GLN A 158 7.06 16.72 6.98
CA GLN A 158 6.21 16.30 8.11
C GLN A 158 4.74 16.15 7.72
N ASP A 159 4.22 17.05 6.88
CA ASP A 159 2.85 16.96 6.38
C ASP A 159 2.63 15.73 5.49
N ALA A 160 3.56 15.49 4.54
CA ALA A 160 3.56 14.27 3.72
C ALA A 160 3.58 13.01 4.58
N ARG A 161 4.42 13.00 5.63
CA ARG A 161 4.49 11.88 6.59
C ARG A 161 3.17 11.66 7.28
N ARG A 162 2.52 12.68 7.83
CA ARG A 162 1.21 12.55 8.49
C ARG A 162 0.15 12.03 7.53
N LEU A 163 0.16 12.50 6.29
CA LEU A 163 -0.78 12.05 5.28
C LEU A 163 -0.61 10.55 4.97
N MET A 164 0.63 10.10 4.79
CA MET A 164 0.94 8.70 4.49
C MET A 164 0.88 7.75 5.69
N SER A 165 1.18 8.21 6.90
CA SER A 165 1.24 7.34 8.09
C SER A 165 -0.04 7.34 8.91
N VAL A 166 -0.81 8.44 8.88
CA VAL A 166 -2.00 8.61 9.71
C VAL A 166 -3.24 8.71 8.84
N HIS A 167 -3.35 9.75 8.01
CA HIS A 167 -4.64 10.10 7.39
C HIS A 167 -5.09 9.07 6.34
N LEU A 168 -4.25 8.72 5.38
CA LEU A 168 -4.59 7.75 4.33
C LEU A 168 -4.80 6.33 4.89
N PRO A 169 -3.91 5.79 5.75
CA PRO A 169 -4.16 4.50 6.37
C PRO A 169 -5.44 4.47 7.21
N ASN A 170 -5.73 5.51 7.98
CA ASN A 170 -6.95 5.58 8.81
C ASN A 170 -8.22 5.64 7.94
N LEU A 171 -8.20 6.42 6.85
CA LEU A 171 -9.31 6.44 5.88
C LEU A 171 -9.60 5.04 5.35
N ILE A 172 -8.56 4.36 4.87
CA ILE A 172 -8.66 3.02 4.29
C ILE A 172 -9.13 2.03 5.35
N ASP A 173 -8.56 2.07 6.56
CA ASP A 173 -8.93 1.21 7.67
C ASP A 173 -10.40 1.39 8.07
N ARG A 174 -10.87 2.64 8.22
CA ARG A 174 -12.28 2.94 8.49
C ARG A 174 -13.21 2.39 7.43
N TYR A 175 -12.83 2.50 6.15
CA TYR A 175 -13.61 1.90 5.07
C TYR A 175 -13.67 0.38 5.18
N LEU A 176 -12.56 -0.28 5.49
CA LEU A 176 -12.52 -1.74 5.67
C LEU A 176 -13.39 -2.22 6.83
N HIS A 177 -13.54 -1.40 7.88
CA HIS A 177 -14.45 -1.66 9.00
C HIS A 177 -15.94 -1.53 8.64
N VAL A 178 -16.29 -0.86 7.54
CA VAL A 178 -17.69 -0.79 7.09
C VAL A 178 -18.11 -2.17 6.55
N PRO A 179 -19.18 -2.80 7.11
CA PRO A 179 -19.66 -4.08 6.62
C PRO A 179 -20.11 -3.96 5.15
N SER A 180 -19.83 -4.98 4.34
CA SER A 180 -20.07 -4.95 2.89
C SER A 180 -21.51 -4.59 2.51
N ALA A 181 -22.50 -5.02 3.31
CA ALA A 181 -23.92 -4.74 3.09
C ALA A 181 -24.28 -3.24 3.15
N TYR A 182 -23.44 -2.40 3.75
CA TYR A 182 -23.69 -0.96 3.91
C TYR A 182 -22.84 -0.08 2.99
N ARG A 183 -21.94 -0.66 2.19
CA ARG A 183 -20.99 0.10 1.39
C ARG A 183 -21.62 0.84 0.21
N GLU A 184 -22.70 0.30 -0.33
CA GLU A 184 -23.51 0.95 -1.36
C GLU A 184 -24.58 1.88 -0.78
N GLN A 185 -24.73 1.94 0.55
CA GLN A 185 -25.72 2.81 1.18
C GLN A 185 -25.33 4.27 0.97
N ARG A 186 -26.29 5.05 0.48
CA ARG A 186 -26.14 6.48 0.29
C ARG A 186 -26.41 7.23 1.58
N ASP A 187 -25.62 8.26 1.84
CA ASP A 187 -25.82 9.19 2.95
C ASP A 187 -26.76 10.35 2.58
N GLY A 188 -26.81 11.36 3.45
CA GLY A 188 -27.66 12.55 3.29
C GLY A 188 -27.33 13.44 2.08
N GLU A 189 -26.14 13.30 1.50
CA GLU A 189 -25.73 14.00 0.27
C GLU A 189 -25.94 13.12 -0.98
N GLY A 190 -26.46 11.90 -0.80
CA GLY A 190 -26.73 10.97 -1.89
C GLY A 190 -25.49 10.23 -2.41
N VAL A 191 -24.36 10.30 -1.70
CA VAL A 191 -23.09 9.64 -2.04
C VAL A 191 -22.98 8.33 -1.26
N SER A 192 -22.52 7.26 -1.92
CA SER A 192 -22.27 5.98 -1.26
C SER A 192 -20.92 5.97 -0.53
N VAL A 193 -20.75 5.02 0.39
CA VAL A 193 -19.47 4.86 1.12
C VAL A 193 -18.31 4.56 0.16
N ASP A 194 -18.57 3.75 -0.88
CA ASP A 194 -17.60 3.44 -1.94
C ASP A 194 -17.19 4.70 -2.72
N GLU A 195 -18.15 5.54 -3.10
CA GLU A 195 -17.89 6.80 -3.79
C GLU A 195 -17.11 7.78 -2.89
N ARG A 196 -17.46 7.89 -1.60
CA ARG A 196 -16.73 8.73 -0.65
C ARG A 196 -15.28 8.28 -0.46
N LEU A 197 -15.03 6.97 -0.44
CA LEU A 197 -13.66 6.46 -0.38
C LEU A 197 -12.87 6.96 -1.59
N VAL A 198 -13.44 6.85 -2.79
CA VAL A 198 -12.79 7.28 -4.03
C VAL A 198 -12.48 8.77 -3.99
N GLU A 199 -13.45 9.61 -3.63
CA GLU A 199 -13.27 11.05 -3.49
C GLU A 199 -12.15 11.40 -2.49
N ALA A 200 -12.15 10.74 -1.34
CA ALA A 200 -11.13 10.97 -0.31
C ALA A 200 -9.73 10.49 -0.74
N LEU A 201 -9.63 9.38 -1.49
CA LEU A 201 -8.37 8.93 -2.08
C LEU A 201 -7.85 9.89 -3.15
N VAL A 202 -8.74 10.43 -4.00
CA VAL A 202 -8.40 11.46 -4.99
C VAL A 202 -7.85 12.70 -4.30
N ALA A 203 -8.52 13.18 -3.24
CA ALA A 203 -8.09 14.34 -2.47
C ALA A 203 -6.73 14.08 -1.79
N GLY A 204 -6.52 12.92 -1.18
CA GLY A 204 -5.24 12.55 -0.58
C GLY A 204 -4.08 12.48 -1.59
N ARG A 205 -4.34 11.94 -2.79
CA ARG A 205 -3.36 11.95 -3.89
C ARG A 205 -3.01 13.37 -4.35
N GLN A 206 -4.01 14.24 -4.52
CA GLN A 206 -3.80 15.64 -4.88
C GLN A 206 -2.98 16.36 -3.81
N ALA A 207 -3.29 16.17 -2.54
CA ALA A 207 -2.51 16.74 -1.43
C ALA A 207 -1.04 16.29 -1.46
N LEU A 208 -0.75 15.00 -1.71
CA LEU A 208 0.65 14.56 -1.88
C LEU A 208 1.33 15.18 -3.10
N THR A 209 0.60 15.37 -4.20
CA THR A 209 1.12 16.04 -5.40
C THR A 209 1.49 17.50 -5.07
N GLU A 210 0.59 18.23 -4.41
CA GLU A 210 0.84 19.61 -3.99
C GLU A 210 2.04 19.73 -3.03
N ILE A 211 2.18 18.80 -2.08
CA ILE A 211 3.33 18.76 -1.18
C ILE A 211 4.62 18.50 -1.96
N SER A 212 4.60 17.54 -2.90
CA SER A 212 5.75 17.25 -3.76
C SER A 212 6.17 18.48 -4.57
N GLU A 213 5.22 19.24 -5.10
CA GLU A 213 5.51 20.46 -5.83
C GLU A 213 6.07 21.57 -4.92
N LYS A 214 5.55 21.72 -3.71
CA LYS A 214 6.09 22.69 -2.73
C LYS A 214 7.54 22.37 -2.39
N LEU A 215 7.85 21.09 -2.16
CA LEU A 215 9.22 20.63 -1.92
C LEU A 215 10.14 20.92 -3.13
N ALA A 216 9.69 20.58 -4.34
CA ALA A 216 10.46 20.85 -5.55
C ALA A 216 10.71 22.35 -5.77
N ARG A 217 9.71 23.20 -5.53
CA ARG A 217 9.86 24.67 -5.62
C ARG A 217 10.85 25.21 -4.59
N ALA A 218 10.86 24.67 -3.37
CA ALA A 218 11.81 25.07 -2.33
C ALA A 218 13.25 24.71 -2.73
N ASP A 219 13.48 23.50 -3.26
CA ASP A 219 14.80 23.07 -3.76
C ASP A 219 15.28 23.95 -4.91
N MET A 220 14.40 24.30 -5.86
CA MET A 220 14.72 25.21 -6.96
C MET A 220 15.13 26.59 -6.45
N ALA A 221 14.41 27.16 -5.49
CA ALA A 221 14.73 28.46 -4.91
C ALA A 221 16.06 28.45 -4.15
N ALA A 222 16.36 27.36 -3.42
CA ALA A 222 17.64 27.17 -2.74
C ALA A 222 18.80 27.11 -3.75
N PHE A 223 18.62 26.36 -4.84
CA PHE A 223 19.60 26.26 -5.92
C PHE A 223 19.89 27.62 -6.59
N GLU A 224 18.84 28.38 -6.94
CA GLU A 224 19.00 29.72 -7.53
C GLU A 224 19.75 30.68 -6.60
N THR A 225 19.42 30.65 -5.30
CA THR A 225 20.08 31.47 -4.29
C THR A 225 21.57 31.16 -4.21
N GLN A 226 21.92 29.87 -4.18
CA GLN A 226 23.31 29.43 -4.14
C GLN A 226 24.07 29.83 -5.41
N GLY A 227 23.45 29.71 -6.59
CA GLY A 227 24.02 30.13 -7.86
C GLY A 227 24.32 31.63 -7.91
N ARG A 228 23.36 32.46 -7.50
CA ARG A 228 23.53 33.93 -7.43
C ARG A 228 24.62 34.34 -6.44
N PHE A 229 24.70 33.67 -5.29
CA PHE A 229 25.77 33.91 -4.30
C PHE A 229 27.16 33.63 -4.89
N ILE A 230 27.33 32.52 -5.60
CA ILE A 230 28.61 32.17 -6.23
C ILE A 230 28.98 33.22 -7.30
N GLN A 231 28.03 33.62 -8.14
CA GLN A 231 28.27 34.66 -9.15
C GLN A 231 28.75 35.96 -8.52
N SER A 232 28.01 36.50 -7.55
CA SER A 232 28.38 37.74 -6.86
C SER A 232 29.74 37.62 -6.16
N ARG A 233 29.98 36.53 -5.42
CA ARG A 233 31.18 36.39 -4.58
C ARG A 233 32.48 36.19 -5.37
N TYR A 234 32.41 35.55 -6.55
CA TYR A 234 33.58 35.11 -7.29
C TYR A 234 33.77 35.80 -8.65
N GLN A 235 32.75 36.38 -9.28
CA GLN A 235 32.93 37.17 -10.52
C GLN A 235 33.47 38.58 -10.24
N GLU A 236 33.11 39.20 -9.11
CA GLU A 236 33.66 40.52 -8.71
C GLU A 236 35.17 40.50 -8.47
N LYS A 237 35.76 39.32 -8.22
CA LYS A 237 37.18 39.17 -7.88
C LYS A 237 38.12 39.05 -9.09
N THR A 238 37.60 39.17 -10.30
CA THR A 238 38.36 39.04 -11.57
C THR A 238 38.57 40.37 -12.28
N LEU A 239 38.23 41.49 -11.63
CA LEU A 239 38.50 42.86 -12.09
C LEU A 239 39.50 43.55 -11.14
N ASP A 240 40.73 43.05 -11.08
CA ASP A 240 41.93 43.72 -10.58
C ASP A 240 43.17 42.95 -11.10
#